data_AF-A0A9X0CA60-F1
#
_entry.id   AF-A0A9X0CA60-F1
#
_cell.length_a   1.000
_cell.length_b   1.000
_cell.length_c   1.000
_cell.angle_alpha   90.00
_cell.angle_beta   90.00
_cell.angle_gamma   90.00
#
_symmetry.space_group_name_H-M   'P 1'
#
loop_
_entity.id
_entity.type
_entity.pdbx_description
1 polymer ?
#
loop_
_entity_poly.entity_id
_entity_poly.type
_entity_poly.pdbx_seq_one_letter_code
_entity_poly.pdbx_strand_id
1 'polypeptide(L)'
;MMKGYFLTIRLTALSSKSIDLLNAIEKLLEPGQLILADHFLDKPTCAFVSRRLAEASGAWGDRLAKVMKVLQNNGIFTFHPSQATCTNNYTFTLLLCDHWTQWHNWVDLYSTRFYDMSRGIPASIQKEASRTPAQIHYDTAQDMFTYFREQGWVGQLHRTLGGGATAQAPGIVTDYPWDELSGEVVMDTIDGGGALIALLMRAHLTMNGGIYDLAHVIEHTVPFFHSRDGQFADLKDRVPRENLIGDPQALEILRNIRQAILPGAGRRLIILESVRLSRYADLNMMVTANGLERTEHSWRRLAEQSGLEIVAIHSMRNAWPCAIDLWPVGL
;
A
#
# COMPACT_ATOMS: atom_id res chain seq x y z
N MET A 1 1.31 -50.69 20.15
CA MET A 1 2.22 -49.53 20.23
C MET A 1 3.02 -49.28 18.94
N MET A 2 3.59 -50.29 18.26
CA MET A 2 4.37 -50.08 17.02
C MET A 2 3.58 -49.62 15.77
N LYS A 3 2.31 -50.02 15.59
CA LYS A 3 1.52 -49.62 14.39
C LYS A 3 1.20 -48.12 14.31
N GLY A 4 1.03 -47.44 15.44
CA GLY A 4 0.78 -45.99 15.47
C GLY A 4 2.02 -45.17 15.08
N TYR A 5 3.20 -45.61 15.52
CA TYR A 5 4.48 -44.96 15.20
C TYR A 5 4.80 -44.98 13.70
N PHE A 6 4.57 -46.11 13.03
CA PHE A 6 4.78 -46.22 11.58
C PHE A 6 3.79 -45.37 10.77
N LEU A 7 2.55 -45.20 11.25
CA LEU A 7 1.56 -44.35 10.60
C LEU A 7 1.94 -42.87 10.71
N THR A 8 2.42 -42.44 11.88
CA THR A 8 2.91 -41.08 12.12
C THR A 8 4.13 -40.76 11.26
N ILE A 9 5.13 -41.65 11.18
CA ILE A 9 6.31 -41.44 10.32
C ILE A 9 5.92 -41.30 8.85
N ARG A 10 4.96 -42.11 8.38
CA ARG A 10 4.50 -42.08 7.00
C ARG A 10 3.69 -40.80 6.68
N LEU A 11 2.88 -40.33 7.64
CA LEU A 11 2.16 -39.06 7.56
C LEU A 11 3.11 -37.87 7.55
N THR A 12 4.13 -37.87 8.40
CA THR A 12 5.17 -36.82 8.41
C THR A 12 5.94 -36.81 7.10
N ALA A 13 6.35 -37.97 6.57
CA ALA A 13 7.05 -38.07 5.29
C ALA A 13 6.19 -37.58 4.10
N LEU A 14 4.89 -37.90 4.10
CA LEU A 14 3.94 -37.40 3.10
C LEU A 14 3.72 -35.89 3.23
N SER A 15 3.60 -35.37 4.45
CA SER A 15 3.46 -33.94 4.72
C SER A 15 4.68 -33.15 4.26
N SER A 16 5.90 -33.61 4.60
CA SER A 16 7.14 -32.99 4.09
C SER A 16 7.20 -33.02 2.57
N LYS A 17 6.87 -34.17 1.95
CA LYS A 17 6.86 -34.27 0.49
C LYS A 17 5.81 -33.38 -0.17
N SER A 18 4.66 -33.18 0.47
CA SER A 18 3.63 -32.25 0.00
C SER A 18 4.10 -30.79 0.13
N ILE A 19 4.79 -30.43 1.20
CA ILE A 19 5.39 -29.10 1.39
C ILE A 19 6.49 -28.86 0.34
N ASP A 20 7.35 -29.85 0.10
CA ASP A 20 8.40 -29.78 -0.92
C ASP A 20 7.82 -29.62 -2.33
N LEU A 21 6.74 -30.34 -2.65
CA LEU A 21 6.04 -30.20 -3.92
C LEU A 21 5.33 -28.84 -4.03
N LEU A 22 4.73 -28.34 -2.94
CA LEU A 22 4.07 -27.04 -2.94
C LEU A 22 5.09 -25.92 -3.21
N ASN A 23 6.23 -25.97 -2.52
CA ASN A 23 7.36 -25.05 -2.70
C ASN A 23 7.96 -25.17 -4.11
N ALA A 24 8.06 -26.39 -4.66
CA ALA A 24 8.50 -26.59 -6.04
C ALA A 24 7.52 -26.01 -7.08
N ILE A 25 6.22 -26.14 -6.84
CA ILE A 25 5.17 -25.56 -7.71
C ILE A 25 5.18 -24.03 -7.59
N GLU A 26 5.32 -23.48 -6.38
CA GLU A 26 5.45 -22.06 -6.13
C GLU A 26 6.62 -21.46 -6.93
N LYS A 27 7.81 -22.09 -6.85
CA LYS A 27 9.00 -21.71 -7.64
C LYS A 27 8.85 -21.87 -9.15
N LEU A 28 8.01 -22.80 -9.61
CA LEU A 28 7.74 -23.00 -11.04
C LEU A 28 6.73 -21.98 -11.59
N LEU A 29 5.84 -21.48 -10.73
CA LEU A 29 4.83 -20.49 -11.07
C LEU A 29 5.32 -19.06 -10.82
N GLU A 30 6.41 -18.90 -10.09
CA GLU A 30 7.03 -17.62 -9.80
C GLU A 30 7.71 -17.04 -11.06
N PRO A 31 7.33 -15.83 -11.49
CA PRO A 31 8.00 -15.14 -12.58
C PRO A 31 9.51 -15.04 -12.36
N GLY A 32 10.32 -15.30 -13.39
CA GLY A 32 11.79 -15.31 -13.27
C GLY A 32 12.39 -14.01 -12.72
N GLN A 33 11.70 -12.87 -12.82
CA GLN A 33 12.10 -11.62 -12.17
C GLN A 33 12.01 -11.63 -10.63
N LEU A 34 11.09 -12.41 -10.04
CA LEU A 34 10.95 -12.57 -8.59
C LEU A 34 11.97 -13.58 -8.03
N ILE A 35 12.30 -14.63 -8.79
CA ILE A 35 13.41 -15.54 -8.49
C ILE A 35 14.78 -14.80 -8.48
N LEU A 36 14.94 -13.82 -9.39
CA LEU A 36 16.12 -12.95 -9.45
C LEU A 36 16.22 -12.02 -8.24
N ALA A 37 15.07 -11.62 -7.70
CA ALA A 37 15.00 -11.00 -6.40
C ALA A 37 15.43 -12.05 -5.37
N ASP A 38 14.66 -13.11 -5.10
CA ASP A 38 14.91 -14.07 -4.02
C ASP A 38 16.35 -14.63 -3.93
N HIS A 39 17.01 -14.97 -5.04
CA HIS A 39 18.43 -15.40 -5.01
C HIS A 39 19.43 -14.33 -4.59
N PHE A 40 19.07 -13.07 -4.73
CA PHE A 40 19.76 -11.91 -4.20
C PHE A 40 19.33 -11.59 -2.76
N LEU A 41 18.12 -12.00 -2.36
CA LEU A 41 17.43 -11.60 -1.13
C LEU A 41 17.60 -12.60 0.03
N ASP A 42 17.87 -13.88 -0.24
CA ASP A 42 17.88 -14.95 0.77
C ASP A 42 19.09 -14.91 1.74
N LYS A 43 20.04 -13.98 1.55
CA LYS A 43 21.13 -13.75 2.51
C LYS A 43 21.46 -12.26 2.66
N PRO A 44 21.21 -11.63 3.82
CA PRO A 44 21.36 -10.18 4.02
C PRO A 44 22.81 -9.65 3.93
N THR A 45 23.79 -10.51 3.67
CA THR A 45 25.23 -10.16 3.65
C THR A 45 26.04 -10.83 2.53
N CYS A 46 25.43 -11.58 1.60
CA CYS A 46 26.24 -12.38 0.69
C CYS A 46 26.69 -11.61 -0.56
N ALA A 47 28.00 -11.68 -0.80
CA ALA A 47 28.60 -11.29 -2.06
C ALA A 47 28.32 -12.38 -3.11
N PHE A 48 27.67 -12.05 -4.23
CA PHE A 48 27.30 -13.03 -5.26
C PHE A 48 27.96 -12.74 -6.61
N VAL A 49 28.39 -13.79 -7.31
CA VAL A 49 28.93 -13.68 -8.68
C VAL A 49 27.76 -13.74 -9.67
N SER A 50 27.74 -12.85 -10.68
CA SER A 50 26.67 -12.78 -11.68
C SER A 50 26.35 -14.12 -12.36
N ARG A 51 27.35 -14.99 -12.54
CA ARG A 51 27.18 -16.35 -13.08
C ARG A 51 26.35 -17.25 -12.15
N ARG A 52 26.59 -17.21 -10.83
CA ARG A 52 25.82 -17.99 -9.85
C ARG A 52 24.38 -17.51 -9.77
N LEU A 53 24.16 -16.20 -9.90
CA LEU A 53 22.83 -15.61 -9.96
C LEU A 53 22.10 -16.04 -11.24
N ALA A 54 22.80 -16.08 -12.39
CA ALA A 54 22.24 -16.55 -13.65
C ALA A 54 21.82 -18.03 -13.58
N GLU A 55 22.69 -18.88 -13.02
CA GLU A 55 22.38 -20.30 -12.79
C GLU A 55 21.17 -20.47 -11.86
N ALA A 56 21.15 -19.76 -10.74
CA ALA A 56 20.09 -19.87 -9.75
C ALA A 56 18.73 -19.38 -10.31
N SER A 57 18.74 -18.27 -11.05
CA SER A 57 17.53 -17.71 -11.68
C SER A 57 17.14 -18.31 -13.03
N GLY A 58 17.91 -19.27 -13.55
CA GLY A 58 17.74 -19.79 -14.90
C GLY A 58 17.92 -18.74 -16.01
N ALA A 59 18.53 -17.59 -15.70
CA ALA A 59 18.72 -16.49 -16.62
C ALA A 59 19.95 -16.71 -17.52
N TRP A 60 19.92 -16.11 -18.71
CA TRP A 60 21.10 -16.07 -19.57
C TRP A 60 22.16 -15.14 -18.97
N GLY A 61 23.30 -15.71 -18.54
CA GLY A 61 24.40 -14.99 -17.88
C GLY A 61 24.79 -13.65 -18.53
N ASP A 62 25.08 -13.63 -19.83
CA ASP A 62 25.46 -12.40 -20.54
C ASP A 62 24.36 -11.34 -20.59
N ARG A 63 23.08 -11.76 -20.68
CA ARG A 63 21.95 -10.83 -20.68
C ARG A 63 21.70 -10.30 -19.28
N LEU A 64 21.78 -11.17 -18.27
CA LEU A 64 21.67 -10.78 -16.88
C LEU A 64 22.78 -9.80 -16.49
N ALA A 65 24.02 -10.03 -16.93
CA ALA A 65 25.13 -9.12 -16.68
C ALA A 65 24.86 -7.69 -17.20
N LYS A 66 24.18 -7.55 -18.34
CA LYS A 66 23.78 -6.24 -18.87
C LYS A 66 22.73 -5.55 -18.00
N VAL A 67 21.71 -6.29 -17.55
CA VAL A 67 20.68 -5.77 -16.63
C VAL A 67 21.32 -5.34 -15.31
N MET A 68 22.16 -6.21 -14.74
CA MET A 68 22.92 -5.96 -13.53
C MET A 68 23.77 -4.68 -13.63
N LYS A 69 24.44 -4.46 -14.77
CA LYS A 69 25.21 -3.23 -14.98
C LYS A 69 24.35 -1.97 -14.93
N VAL A 70 23.12 -2.02 -15.46
CA VAL A 70 22.18 -0.89 -15.37
C VAL A 70 21.73 -0.68 -13.94
N LEU A 71 21.36 -1.74 -13.22
CA LEU A 71 20.94 -1.66 -11.81
C LEU A 71 22.07 -1.12 -10.91
N GLN A 72 23.30 -1.55 -11.13
CA GLN A 72 24.48 -1.00 -10.46
C GLN A 72 24.63 0.50 -10.72
N ASN A 73 24.54 0.94 -11.99
CA ASN A 73 24.66 2.35 -12.35
C ASN A 73 23.54 3.22 -11.75
N ASN A 74 22.40 2.62 -11.40
CA ASN A 74 21.29 3.28 -10.70
C ASN A 74 21.38 3.13 -9.18
N GLY A 75 22.50 2.64 -8.64
CA GLY A 75 22.72 2.52 -7.19
C GLY A 75 21.87 1.46 -6.50
N ILE A 76 21.34 0.48 -7.24
CA ILE A 76 20.47 -0.56 -6.69
C ILE A 76 21.26 -1.58 -5.88
N PHE A 77 22.52 -1.86 -6.21
CA PHE A 77 23.44 -2.68 -5.42
C PHE A 77 24.89 -2.23 -5.65
N THR A 78 25.83 -2.79 -4.87
CA THR A 78 27.26 -2.49 -5.02
C THR A 78 27.97 -3.63 -5.73
N PHE A 79 28.68 -3.34 -6.83
CA PHE A 79 29.55 -4.29 -7.50
C PHE A 79 31.01 -4.09 -7.09
N HIS A 80 31.71 -5.17 -6.78
CA HIS A 80 33.11 -5.21 -6.38
C HIS A 80 33.96 -5.80 -7.53
N PRO A 81 34.65 -4.97 -8.32
CA PRO A 81 35.35 -5.42 -9.52
C PRO A 81 36.49 -6.41 -9.25
N SER A 82 37.18 -6.25 -8.11
CA SER A 82 38.30 -7.10 -7.72
C SER A 82 37.91 -8.55 -7.44
N GLN A 83 36.65 -8.78 -7.06
CA GLN A 83 36.12 -10.10 -6.69
C GLN A 83 35.05 -10.59 -7.66
N ALA A 84 34.65 -9.76 -8.64
CA ALA A 84 33.52 -10.00 -9.53
C ALA A 84 32.22 -10.36 -8.79
N THR A 85 32.01 -9.74 -7.63
CA THR A 85 30.85 -9.99 -6.75
C THR A 85 29.98 -8.75 -6.57
N CYS A 86 28.67 -8.96 -6.38
CA CYS A 86 27.71 -7.94 -5.99
C CYS A 86 27.35 -8.10 -4.52
N THR A 87 27.15 -7.00 -3.79
CA THR A 87 26.62 -6.99 -2.41
C THR A 87 25.40 -6.08 -2.31
N ASN A 88 24.47 -6.44 -1.43
CA ASN A 88 23.29 -5.63 -1.13
C ASN A 88 23.72 -4.29 -0.49
N ASN A 89 23.08 -3.21 -0.90
CA ASN A 89 23.20 -1.90 -0.26
C ASN A 89 21.85 -1.50 0.35
N TYR A 90 21.72 -0.27 0.88
CA TYR A 90 20.48 0.17 1.51
C TYR A 90 19.28 0.16 0.53
N THR A 91 19.49 0.54 -0.73
CA THR A 91 18.44 0.51 -1.77
C THR A 91 18.01 -0.92 -2.07
N PHE A 92 18.96 -1.83 -2.22
CA PHE A 92 18.67 -3.24 -2.46
C PHE A 92 17.88 -3.88 -1.32
N THR A 93 18.22 -3.52 -0.09
CA THR A 93 17.61 -4.07 1.13
C THR A 93 16.11 -3.79 1.18
N LEU A 94 15.65 -2.67 0.60
CA LEU A 94 14.22 -2.36 0.48
C LEU A 94 13.47 -3.36 -0.40
N LEU A 95 14.15 -3.99 -1.36
CA LEU A 95 13.57 -4.94 -2.31
C LEU A 95 13.50 -6.37 -1.77
N LEU A 96 13.98 -6.64 -0.53
CA LEU A 96 13.88 -7.97 0.08
C LEU A 96 12.41 -8.36 0.26
N CYS A 97 12.11 -9.65 0.03
CA CYS A 97 10.78 -10.21 0.16
C CYS A 97 10.34 -10.25 1.63
N ASP A 98 11.29 -10.31 2.55
CA ASP A 98 11.08 -10.24 4.00
C ASP A 98 11.21 -8.81 4.58
N HIS A 99 11.55 -7.81 3.77
CA HIS A 99 11.63 -6.42 4.26
C HIS A 99 10.25 -5.93 4.66
N TRP A 100 10.10 -5.37 5.87
CA TRP A 100 8.80 -5.00 6.45
C TRP A 100 7.93 -4.04 5.61
N THR A 101 8.53 -3.22 4.74
CA THR A 101 7.79 -2.33 3.82
C THR A 101 7.39 -2.99 2.49
N GLN A 102 7.91 -4.17 2.20
CA GLN A 102 7.48 -5.01 1.08
C GLN A 102 7.54 -4.31 -0.31
N TRP A 103 8.58 -3.51 -0.58
CA TRP A 103 8.68 -2.72 -1.84
C TRP A 103 8.76 -3.57 -3.11
N HIS A 104 9.15 -4.85 -3.01
CA HIS A 104 9.15 -5.77 -4.16
C HIS A 104 7.76 -5.91 -4.81
N ASN A 105 6.67 -5.78 -4.05
CA ASN A 105 5.31 -5.79 -4.59
C ASN A 105 5.04 -4.64 -5.56
N TRP A 106 5.73 -3.51 -5.41
CA TRP A 106 5.64 -2.39 -6.36
C TRP A 106 6.34 -2.70 -7.66
N VAL A 107 7.51 -3.36 -7.61
CA VAL A 107 8.27 -3.75 -8.79
C VAL A 107 7.41 -4.63 -9.70
N ASP A 108 6.76 -5.65 -9.15
CA ASP A 108 5.93 -6.57 -9.92
C ASP A 108 4.67 -5.89 -10.49
N LEU A 109 3.89 -5.22 -9.64
CA LEU A 109 2.64 -4.58 -10.08
C LEU A 109 2.87 -3.46 -11.10
N TYR A 110 3.90 -2.61 -10.89
CA TYR A 110 4.12 -1.45 -11.75
C TYR A 110 4.80 -1.80 -13.07
N SER A 111 5.73 -2.76 -13.06
CA SER A 111 6.42 -3.19 -14.29
C SER A 111 5.53 -4.03 -15.21
N THR A 112 4.39 -4.52 -14.71
CA THR A 112 3.43 -5.31 -15.48
C THR A 112 2.13 -4.53 -15.70
N ARG A 113 1.19 -4.57 -14.75
CA ARG A 113 -0.18 -4.07 -14.93
C ARG A 113 -0.25 -2.57 -15.17
N PHE A 114 0.49 -1.77 -14.39
CA PHE A 114 0.49 -0.32 -14.60
C PHE A 114 1.26 0.08 -15.85
N TYR A 115 2.35 -0.61 -16.17
CA TYR A 115 3.05 -0.40 -17.44
C TYR A 115 2.14 -0.69 -18.63
N ASP A 116 1.40 -1.80 -18.61
CA ASP A 116 0.43 -2.17 -19.63
C ASP A 116 -0.67 -1.10 -19.76
N MET A 117 -1.31 -0.69 -18.66
CA MET A 117 -2.30 0.41 -18.65
C MET A 117 -1.74 1.71 -19.26
N SER A 118 -0.47 2.04 -18.98
CA SER A 118 0.15 3.27 -19.48
C SER A 118 0.27 3.32 -21.01
N ARG A 119 0.21 2.18 -21.71
CA ARG A 119 0.20 2.14 -23.18
C ARG A 119 -1.03 2.83 -23.79
N GLY A 120 -2.11 3.01 -23.02
CA GLY A 120 -3.29 3.75 -23.46
C GLY A 120 -3.14 5.28 -23.46
N ILE A 121 -2.08 5.83 -22.86
CA ILE A 121 -1.89 7.29 -22.71
C ILE A 121 -2.00 8.05 -24.04
N PRO A 122 -1.32 7.66 -25.14
CA PRO A 122 -1.37 8.44 -26.38
C PRO A 122 -2.79 8.59 -26.96
N ALA A 123 -3.66 7.61 -26.75
CA ALA A 123 -5.05 7.64 -27.20
C ALA A 123 -5.96 8.38 -26.20
N SER A 124 -5.68 8.34 -24.90
CA SER A 124 -6.51 9.00 -23.89
C SER A 124 -6.39 10.52 -23.89
N ILE A 125 -5.28 11.06 -24.41
CA ILE A 125 -5.05 12.52 -24.44
C ILE A 125 -5.64 13.20 -25.69
N GLN A 126 -6.32 12.44 -26.56
CA GLN A 126 -7.04 13.02 -27.70
C GLN A 126 -8.27 13.77 -27.22
N LYS A 127 -8.65 14.86 -27.90
CA LYS A 127 -9.69 15.79 -27.44
C LYS A 127 -11.06 15.12 -27.25
N GLU A 128 -11.36 14.11 -28.06
CA GLU A 128 -12.62 13.37 -28.07
C GLU A 128 -12.59 12.10 -27.20
N ALA A 129 -11.45 11.81 -26.54
CA ALA A 129 -11.31 10.62 -25.72
C ALA A 129 -12.15 10.73 -24.44
N SER A 130 -12.92 9.68 -24.15
CA SER A 130 -13.74 9.55 -22.93
C SER A 130 -13.29 8.44 -22.00
N ARG A 131 -12.35 7.59 -22.45
CA ARG A 131 -11.85 6.41 -21.74
C ARG A 131 -10.47 6.70 -21.14
N THR A 132 -10.20 6.13 -19.96
CA THR A 132 -8.87 6.20 -19.33
C THR A 132 -7.84 5.37 -20.12
N PRO A 133 -6.52 5.61 -19.94
CA PRO A 133 -5.48 4.74 -20.47
C PRO A 133 -5.69 3.26 -20.16
N ALA A 134 -6.06 2.92 -18.92
CA ALA A 134 -6.35 1.55 -18.52
C ALA A 134 -7.51 0.95 -19.32
N GLN A 135 -8.61 1.69 -19.44
CA GLN A 135 -9.78 1.27 -20.21
C GLN A 135 -9.46 1.04 -21.68
N ILE A 136 -8.67 1.94 -22.28
CA ILE A 136 -8.22 1.84 -23.66
C ILE A 136 -7.34 0.60 -23.83
N HIS A 137 -6.36 0.39 -22.95
CA HIS A 137 -5.41 -0.72 -23.08
C HIS A 137 -6.09 -2.09 -22.97
N TYR A 138 -6.96 -2.26 -21.98
CA TYR A 138 -7.66 -3.52 -21.74
C TYR A 138 -8.94 -3.68 -22.57
N ASP A 139 -9.25 -2.70 -23.41
CA ASP A 139 -10.50 -2.57 -24.13
C ASP A 139 -11.76 -2.89 -23.29
N THR A 140 -11.83 -2.29 -22.10
CA THR A 140 -12.99 -2.39 -21.21
C THR A 140 -13.69 -1.05 -20.97
N ALA A 141 -15.00 -1.10 -20.69
CA ALA A 141 -15.78 0.04 -20.18
C ALA A 141 -15.78 0.13 -18.64
N GLN A 142 -15.27 -0.90 -17.95
CA GLN A 142 -15.22 -0.96 -16.50
C GLN A 142 -14.20 0.03 -15.93
N ASP A 143 -14.40 0.45 -14.69
CA ASP A 143 -13.33 1.09 -13.92
C ASP A 143 -12.23 0.07 -13.55
N MET A 144 -11.06 0.58 -13.16
CA MET A 144 -9.91 -0.27 -12.84
C MET A 144 -10.20 -1.29 -11.73
N PHE A 145 -10.92 -0.91 -10.67
CA PHE A 145 -11.17 -1.81 -9.53
C PHE A 145 -12.10 -2.95 -9.92
N THR A 146 -13.17 -2.65 -10.66
CA THR A 146 -14.07 -3.67 -11.20
C THR A 146 -13.31 -4.63 -12.11
N TYR A 147 -12.50 -4.12 -13.03
CA TYR A 147 -11.68 -4.95 -13.92
C TYR A 147 -10.68 -5.81 -13.14
N PHE A 148 -9.93 -5.23 -12.19
CA PHE A 148 -8.94 -5.94 -11.38
C PHE A 148 -9.58 -7.05 -10.54
N ARG A 149 -10.81 -6.84 -10.05
CA ARG A 149 -11.56 -7.86 -9.31
C ARG A 149 -11.86 -9.05 -10.20
N GLU A 150 -12.34 -8.83 -11.42
CA GLU A 150 -12.64 -9.88 -12.38
C GLU A 150 -11.41 -10.64 -12.85
N GLN A 151 -10.25 -9.96 -12.93
CA GLN A 151 -8.97 -10.60 -13.24
C GLN A 151 -8.29 -11.29 -12.05
N GLY A 152 -8.84 -11.16 -10.84
CA GLY A 152 -8.24 -11.70 -9.60
C GLY A 152 -6.99 -10.93 -9.14
N TRP A 153 -6.77 -9.69 -9.59
CA TRP A 153 -5.57 -8.89 -9.30
C TRP A 153 -5.71 -8.01 -8.05
N VAL A 154 -6.90 -7.88 -7.47
CA VAL A 154 -7.16 -7.06 -6.27
C VAL A 154 -6.24 -7.43 -5.10
N GLY A 155 -5.96 -8.71 -4.90
CA GLY A 155 -5.05 -9.14 -3.82
C GLY A 155 -3.62 -8.62 -3.99
N GLN A 156 -3.11 -8.57 -5.23
CA GLN A 156 -1.80 -7.99 -5.52
C GLN A 156 -1.84 -6.46 -5.29
N LEU A 157 -2.87 -5.78 -5.81
CA LEU A 157 -3.06 -4.34 -5.62
C LEU A 157 -3.07 -3.96 -4.12
N HIS A 158 -3.86 -4.66 -3.30
CA HIS A 158 -3.94 -4.41 -1.86
C HIS A 158 -2.61 -4.64 -1.15
N ARG A 159 -1.87 -5.72 -1.48
CA ARG A 159 -0.53 -5.96 -0.89
C ARG A 159 0.45 -4.84 -1.26
N THR A 160 0.46 -4.41 -2.52
CA THR A 160 1.35 -3.34 -2.99
C THR A 160 1.04 -2.02 -2.28
N LEU A 161 -0.21 -1.57 -2.31
CA LEU A 161 -0.62 -0.30 -1.68
C LEU A 161 -0.45 -0.35 -0.15
N GLY A 162 -0.77 -1.48 0.48
CA GLY A 162 -0.60 -1.69 1.92
C GLY A 162 0.86 -1.61 2.37
N GLY A 163 1.82 -2.12 1.58
CA GLY A 163 3.25 -1.94 1.83
C GLY A 163 3.68 -0.47 1.78
N GLY A 164 3.13 0.29 0.83
CA GLY A 164 3.34 1.74 0.74
C GLY A 164 2.75 2.51 1.93
N ALA A 165 1.54 2.16 2.38
CA ALA A 165 0.94 2.74 3.58
C ALA A 165 1.79 2.43 4.83
N THR A 166 2.25 1.19 4.97
CA THR A 166 3.12 0.74 6.06
C THR A 166 4.43 1.53 6.10
N ALA A 167 5.06 1.77 4.95
CA ALA A 167 6.30 2.54 4.87
C ALA A 167 6.16 4.01 5.31
N GLN A 168 4.99 4.61 5.10
CA GLN A 168 4.70 6.03 5.38
C GLN A 168 4.16 6.27 6.80
N ALA A 169 3.58 5.24 7.42
CA ALA A 169 2.97 5.30 8.74
C ALA A 169 3.85 5.94 9.83
N PRO A 170 5.16 5.65 9.96
CA PRO A 170 5.98 6.26 11.01
C PRO A 170 6.01 7.79 10.94
N GLY A 171 6.02 8.36 9.73
CA GLY A 171 5.97 9.81 9.53
C GLY A 171 4.62 10.40 9.91
N ILE A 172 3.54 9.78 9.45
CA ILE A 172 2.15 10.19 9.74
C ILE A 172 1.90 10.21 11.26
N VAL A 173 2.28 9.13 11.95
CA VAL A 173 2.06 8.96 13.39
C VAL A 173 2.89 9.93 14.25
N THR A 174 4.03 10.40 13.74
CA THR A 174 4.99 11.22 14.51
C THR A 174 4.82 12.72 14.27
N ASP A 175 4.59 13.15 13.02
CA ASP A 175 4.82 14.55 12.63
C ASP A 175 3.57 15.44 12.67
N TYR A 176 2.39 14.85 12.79
CA TYR A 176 1.17 15.61 13.10
C TYR A 176 1.00 15.75 14.62
N PRO A 177 0.51 16.90 15.16
CA PRO A 177 0.35 17.13 16.60
C PRO A 177 -0.83 16.35 17.21
N TRP A 178 -0.74 15.02 17.16
CA TRP A 178 -1.77 14.10 17.67
C TRP A 178 -2.08 14.29 19.17
N ASP A 179 -1.13 14.80 19.95
CA ASP A 179 -1.33 15.09 21.38
C ASP A 179 -2.45 16.10 21.63
N GLU A 180 -2.73 16.99 20.68
CA GLU A 180 -3.84 17.94 20.76
C GLU A 180 -5.22 17.28 20.63
N LEU A 181 -5.27 16.00 20.24
CA LEU A 181 -6.47 15.16 20.16
C LEU A 181 -6.56 14.17 21.32
N SER A 182 -5.72 14.31 22.34
CA SER A 182 -5.74 13.48 23.53
C SER A 182 -7.13 13.48 24.19
N GLY A 183 -7.67 12.29 24.47
CA GLY A 183 -9.01 12.11 25.04
C GLY A 183 -10.16 12.17 24.04
N GLU A 184 -9.90 12.55 22.79
CA GLU A 184 -10.91 12.62 21.72
C GLU A 184 -11.04 11.29 20.96
N VAL A 185 -12.07 11.22 20.10
CA VAL A 185 -12.26 10.12 19.14
C VAL A 185 -11.77 10.56 17.76
N VAL A 186 -10.78 9.87 17.21
CA VAL A 186 -10.32 10.04 15.84
C VAL A 186 -11.09 9.08 14.94
N MET A 187 -11.81 9.63 13.96
CA MET A 187 -12.58 8.85 12.98
C MET A 187 -11.81 8.82 11.66
N ASP A 188 -11.38 7.63 11.25
CA ASP A 188 -10.77 7.44 9.92
C ASP A 188 -11.84 7.27 8.85
N THR A 189 -11.67 7.94 7.71
CA THR A 189 -12.56 7.84 6.55
C THR A 189 -11.76 7.29 5.39
N ILE A 190 -12.18 6.16 4.80
CA ILE A 190 -11.48 5.44 3.72
C ILE A 190 -10.33 4.56 4.25
N ASP A 191 -10.63 3.61 5.15
CA ASP A 191 -9.59 2.91 5.93
C ASP A 191 -9.03 1.64 5.24
N GLY A 192 -9.69 1.07 4.23
CA GLY A 192 -9.17 -0.14 3.56
C GLY A 192 -8.90 -1.36 4.47
N GLY A 193 -9.20 -1.29 5.78
CA GLY A 193 -9.06 -2.38 6.72
C GLY A 193 -8.74 -2.06 8.19
N GLY A 194 -8.52 -0.82 8.65
CA GLY A 194 -8.26 -0.55 10.08
C GLY A 194 -6.82 -0.15 10.42
N ALA A 195 -5.92 -0.14 9.45
CA ALA A 195 -4.48 -0.18 9.74
C ALA A 195 -3.96 1.15 10.28
N LEU A 196 -4.39 2.28 9.71
CA LEU A 196 -3.96 3.60 10.16
C LEU A 196 -4.50 3.89 11.55
N ILE A 197 -5.81 3.67 11.78
CA ILE A 197 -6.40 3.87 13.09
C ILE A 197 -5.73 2.97 14.14
N ALA A 198 -5.42 1.72 13.80
CA ALA A 198 -4.72 0.82 14.72
C ALA A 198 -3.33 1.33 15.10
N LEU A 199 -2.58 1.88 14.13
CA LEU A 199 -1.26 2.47 14.36
C LEU A 199 -1.32 3.71 15.25
N LEU A 200 -2.27 4.61 14.98
CA LEU A 200 -2.50 5.80 15.80
C LEU A 200 -2.86 5.42 17.23
N MET A 201 -3.74 4.43 17.42
CA MET A 201 -4.12 4.00 18.75
C MET A 201 -2.93 3.41 19.50
N ARG A 202 -2.09 2.58 18.86
CA ARG A 202 -0.90 2.00 19.50
C ARG A 202 0.14 3.04 19.89
N ALA A 203 0.27 4.13 19.14
CA ALA A 203 1.25 5.19 19.41
C ALA A 203 0.77 6.22 20.43
N HIS A 204 -0.54 6.55 20.43
CA HIS A 204 -1.11 7.64 21.20
C HIS A 204 -2.15 7.11 22.18
N LEU A 205 -1.73 6.82 23.42
CA LEU A 205 -2.48 5.97 24.34
C LEU A 205 -3.76 6.58 24.92
N THR A 206 -3.92 7.90 24.81
CA THR A 206 -5.04 8.65 25.39
C THR A 206 -6.20 8.87 24.42
N MET A 207 -6.01 8.58 23.13
CA MET A 207 -7.06 8.75 22.11
C MET A 207 -7.95 7.51 22.02
N ASN A 208 -9.17 7.69 21.53
CA ASN A 208 -9.99 6.60 21.01
C ASN A 208 -10.09 6.69 19.49
N GLY A 209 -10.42 5.57 18.87
CA GLY A 209 -10.51 5.45 17.43
C GLY A 209 -11.90 5.07 16.96
N GLY A 210 -12.12 5.29 15.68
CA GLY A 210 -13.31 4.88 14.96
C GLY A 210 -13.07 4.92 13.45
N ILE A 211 -14.03 4.36 12.72
CA ILE A 211 -13.99 4.27 11.27
C ILE A 211 -15.35 4.70 10.75
N TYR A 212 -15.35 5.60 9.77
CA TYR A 212 -16.54 6.05 9.06
C TYR A 212 -16.40 5.75 7.57
N ASP A 213 -17.22 4.85 7.04
CA ASP A 213 -17.13 4.40 5.66
C ASP A 213 -18.48 3.90 5.14
N LEU A 214 -18.52 3.36 3.92
CA LEU A 214 -19.66 2.64 3.38
C LEU A 214 -20.02 1.45 4.28
N ALA A 215 -21.32 1.17 4.42
CA ALA A 215 -21.82 0.11 5.32
C ALA A 215 -21.14 -1.26 5.09
N HIS A 216 -20.97 -1.67 3.84
CA HIS A 216 -20.33 -2.95 3.52
C HIS A 216 -18.82 -2.98 3.86
N VAL A 217 -18.14 -1.82 3.83
CA VAL A 217 -16.73 -1.71 4.25
C VAL A 217 -16.62 -1.87 5.77
N ILE A 218 -17.54 -1.24 6.51
CA ILE A 218 -17.61 -1.39 7.97
C ILE A 218 -17.93 -2.84 8.35
N GLU A 219 -18.89 -3.48 7.68
CA GLU A 219 -19.20 -4.90 7.89
C GLU A 219 -17.97 -5.81 7.68
N HIS A 220 -17.14 -5.51 6.67
CA HIS A 220 -15.89 -6.22 6.43
C HIS A 220 -14.82 -5.95 7.50
N THR A 221 -14.82 -4.75 8.09
CA THR A 221 -13.77 -4.28 9.01
C THR A 221 -14.04 -4.64 10.47
N VAL A 222 -15.30 -4.72 10.89
CA VAL A 222 -15.71 -5.11 12.25
C VAL A 222 -15.02 -6.38 12.75
N PRO A 223 -14.92 -7.48 11.97
CA PRO A 223 -14.20 -8.68 12.38
C PRO A 223 -12.73 -8.45 12.75
N PHE A 224 -12.04 -7.47 12.16
CA PHE A 224 -10.63 -7.22 12.43
C PHE A 224 -10.39 -6.68 13.85
N PHE A 225 -11.33 -5.94 14.43
CA PHE A 225 -11.25 -5.40 15.79
C PHE A 225 -12.01 -6.23 16.82
N HIS A 226 -13.10 -6.89 16.43
CA HIS A 226 -14.03 -7.49 17.39
C HIS A 226 -14.09 -9.02 17.36
N SER A 227 -13.46 -9.69 16.38
CA SER A 227 -13.28 -11.14 16.44
C SER A 227 -12.15 -11.50 17.40
N ARG A 228 -12.24 -12.69 18.00
CA ARG A 228 -11.22 -13.20 18.92
C ARG A 228 -9.80 -13.20 18.30
N ASP A 229 -9.71 -13.60 17.04
CA ASP A 229 -8.45 -13.69 16.29
C ASP A 229 -8.35 -12.55 15.25
N GLY A 230 -9.06 -11.45 15.46
CA GLY A 230 -8.98 -10.27 14.61
C GLY A 230 -7.59 -9.62 14.65
N GLN A 231 -7.13 -9.10 13.51
CA GLN A 231 -5.80 -8.49 13.38
C GLN A 231 -5.53 -7.34 14.36
N PHE A 232 -6.60 -6.67 14.82
CA PHE A 232 -6.59 -5.52 15.73
C PHE A 232 -7.43 -5.79 16.99
N ALA A 233 -7.62 -7.06 17.36
CA ALA A 233 -8.41 -7.45 18.52
C ALA A 233 -7.90 -6.84 19.84
N ASP A 234 -6.61 -6.52 19.91
CA ASP A 234 -5.98 -5.81 21.04
C ASP A 234 -6.53 -4.39 21.25
N LEU A 235 -7.14 -3.81 20.22
CA LEU A 235 -7.64 -2.43 20.24
C LEU A 235 -9.16 -2.33 20.40
N LYS A 236 -9.85 -3.46 20.62
CA LYS A 236 -11.32 -3.53 20.76
C LYS A 236 -11.91 -2.46 21.68
N ASP A 237 -11.29 -2.22 22.82
CA ASP A 237 -11.82 -1.29 23.83
C ASP A 237 -11.55 0.19 23.47
N ARG A 238 -10.57 0.43 22.60
CA ARG A 238 -10.20 1.77 22.13
C ARG A 238 -10.76 2.12 20.76
N VAL A 239 -11.24 1.11 20.03
CA VAL A 239 -12.01 1.25 18.79
C VAL A 239 -13.33 0.50 19.00
N PRO A 240 -14.23 1.07 19.82
CA PRO A 240 -15.44 0.37 20.21
C PRO A 240 -16.43 0.31 19.02
N ARG A 241 -17.33 -0.68 19.05
CA ARG A 241 -18.18 -1.03 17.89
C ARG A 241 -19.08 0.13 17.45
N GLU A 242 -19.50 0.96 18.40
CA GLU A 242 -20.29 2.17 18.19
C GLU A 242 -19.56 3.23 17.37
N ASN A 243 -18.23 3.21 17.35
CA ASN A 243 -17.40 4.11 16.55
C ASN A 243 -17.07 3.53 15.16
N LEU A 244 -17.64 2.37 14.80
CA LEU A 244 -17.58 1.79 13.46
C LEU A 244 -18.89 2.09 12.72
N ILE A 245 -18.91 3.21 12.01
CA ILE A 245 -20.12 3.85 11.49
C ILE A 245 -20.20 3.64 9.97
N GLY A 246 -21.25 2.97 9.53
CA GLY A 246 -21.54 2.75 8.11
C GLY A 246 -22.53 3.78 7.57
N ASP A 247 -22.15 4.53 6.53
CA ASP A 247 -23.02 5.48 5.83
C ASP A 247 -23.25 5.06 4.36
N PRO A 248 -24.51 4.79 3.94
CA PRO A 248 -24.82 4.45 2.56
C PRO A 248 -24.62 5.61 1.56
N GLN A 249 -24.43 6.85 2.01
CA GLN A 249 -24.23 8.05 1.18
C GLN A 249 -22.85 8.69 1.38
N ALA A 250 -21.87 7.94 1.89
CA ALA A 250 -20.55 8.48 2.22
C ALA A 250 -19.85 9.20 1.04
N LEU A 251 -20.26 8.98 -0.21
CA LEU A 251 -19.71 9.64 -1.41
C LEU A 251 -19.84 11.18 -1.43
N GLU A 252 -20.73 11.79 -0.64
CA GLU A 252 -20.76 13.24 -0.39
C GLU A 252 -19.84 13.65 0.79
N ILE A 253 -18.66 13.02 0.87
CA ILE A 253 -17.73 12.98 2.02
C ILE A 253 -17.64 14.33 2.74
N LEU A 254 -17.22 15.40 2.06
CA LEU A 254 -16.95 16.69 2.71
C LEU A 254 -18.21 17.36 3.27
N ARG A 255 -19.37 17.18 2.62
CA ARG A 255 -20.64 17.74 3.13
C ARG A 255 -21.14 16.95 4.32
N ASN A 256 -21.07 15.62 4.26
CA ASN A 256 -21.48 14.75 5.36
C ASN A 256 -20.57 14.96 6.58
N ILE A 257 -19.26 15.02 6.36
CA ILE A 257 -18.28 15.38 7.41
C ILE A 257 -18.59 16.76 7.98
N ARG A 258 -18.88 17.77 7.16
CA ARG A 258 -19.23 19.11 7.68
C ARG A 258 -20.49 19.10 8.54
N GLN A 259 -21.49 18.28 8.21
CA GLN A 259 -22.70 18.13 9.02
C GLN A 259 -22.44 17.35 10.31
N ALA A 260 -21.56 16.36 10.26
CA ALA A 260 -21.19 15.52 11.40
C ALA A 260 -20.26 16.24 12.39
N ILE A 261 -19.37 17.11 11.90
CA ILE A 261 -18.51 17.94 12.74
C ILE A 261 -19.35 19.10 13.30
N LEU A 262 -19.82 18.90 14.54
CA LEU A 262 -20.48 19.95 15.32
C LEU A 262 -19.53 21.15 15.50
N PRO A 263 -19.97 22.41 15.36
CA PRO A 263 -19.15 23.57 15.70
C PRO A 263 -18.69 23.52 17.17
N GLY A 264 -17.40 23.68 17.43
CA GLY A 264 -16.83 23.63 18.79
C GLY A 264 -15.31 23.64 18.80
N ALA A 265 -14.71 24.11 19.89
CA ALA A 265 -13.26 24.15 20.03
C ALA A 265 -12.66 22.75 19.91
N GLY A 266 -11.58 22.59 19.14
CA GLY A 266 -10.83 21.33 18.99
C GLY A 266 -11.36 20.34 17.95
N ARG A 267 -12.52 20.59 17.33
CA ARG A 267 -13.07 19.72 16.29
C ARG A 267 -12.55 20.09 14.92
N ARG A 268 -11.94 19.12 14.25
CA ARG A 268 -11.23 19.32 12.98
C ARG A 268 -11.34 18.10 12.07
N LEU A 269 -11.14 18.34 10.79
CA LEU A 269 -10.96 17.33 9.76
C LEU A 269 -9.47 17.33 9.38
N ILE A 270 -8.85 16.16 9.37
CA ILE A 270 -7.48 15.98 8.90
C ILE A 270 -7.55 15.22 7.58
N ILE A 271 -7.03 15.82 6.51
CA ILE A 271 -6.89 15.14 5.23
C ILE A 271 -5.42 14.77 5.05
N LEU A 272 -5.14 13.48 4.92
CA LEU A 272 -3.82 12.97 4.57
C LEU A 272 -3.71 12.88 3.04
N GLU A 273 -3.13 13.90 2.42
CA GLU A 273 -3.00 13.96 0.96
C GLU A 273 -1.70 14.63 0.51
N SER A 274 -1.21 14.26 -0.67
CA SER A 274 -0.06 14.88 -1.30
C SER A 274 -0.40 16.25 -1.90
N VAL A 275 -0.12 17.33 -1.17
CA VAL A 275 -0.27 18.72 -1.70
C VAL A 275 0.87 19.11 -2.65
N ARG A 276 2.01 18.44 -2.54
CA ARG A 276 3.14 18.60 -3.47
C ARG A 276 3.00 17.55 -4.56
N LEU A 277 2.82 17.98 -5.81
CA LEU A 277 2.77 17.05 -6.95
C LEU A 277 4.01 16.15 -6.96
N SER A 278 3.81 14.87 -6.64
CA SER A 278 4.71 13.86 -7.15
C SER A 278 4.49 13.87 -8.67
N ARG A 279 5.55 14.11 -9.44
CA ARG A 279 5.48 14.29 -10.92
C ARG A 279 4.81 13.11 -11.64
N TYR A 280 4.68 11.97 -10.96
CA TYR A 280 4.10 10.74 -11.49
C TYR A 280 2.78 10.34 -10.84
N ALA A 281 2.39 10.90 -9.69
CA ALA A 281 1.13 10.56 -9.02
C ALA A 281 -0.07 10.98 -9.89
N ASP A 282 -0.06 12.21 -10.40
CA ASP A 282 -1.11 12.72 -11.28
C ASP A 282 -1.27 11.88 -12.55
N LEU A 283 -0.15 11.44 -13.13
CA LEU A 283 -0.17 10.53 -14.28
C LEU A 283 -0.75 9.17 -13.92
N ASN A 284 -0.41 8.61 -12.76
CA ASN A 284 -0.98 7.34 -12.29
C ASN A 284 -2.48 7.46 -12.01
N MET A 285 -2.94 8.58 -11.46
CA MET A 285 -4.37 8.84 -11.22
C MET A 285 -5.14 9.00 -12.53
N MET A 286 -4.56 9.69 -13.51
CA MET A 286 -5.12 9.79 -14.87
C MET A 286 -5.21 8.41 -15.53
N VAL A 287 -4.13 7.61 -15.44
CA VAL A 287 -4.07 6.25 -16.04
C VAL A 287 -5.13 5.32 -15.49
N THR A 288 -5.37 5.37 -14.18
CA THR A 288 -6.20 4.39 -13.48
C THR A 288 -7.66 4.80 -13.37
N ALA A 289 -7.93 6.05 -12.99
CA ALA A 289 -9.26 6.49 -12.56
C ALA A 289 -9.71 7.82 -13.17
N ASN A 290 -8.96 8.36 -14.14
CA ASN A 290 -9.14 9.74 -14.62
C ASN A 290 -9.08 10.78 -13.47
N GLY A 291 -8.38 10.44 -12.40
CA GLY A 291 -8.22 11.29 -11.22
C GLY A 291 -7.21 12.40 -11.50
N LEU A 292 -7.29 13.45 -10.68
CA LEU A 292 -6.36 14.57 -10.69
C LEU A 292 -5.92 14.86 -9.25
N GLU A 293 -4.63 14.99 -9.06
CA GLU A 293 -4.08 15.46 -7.79
C GLU A 293 -4.40 16.93 -7.60
N ARG A 294 -4.67 17.34 -6.36
CA ARG A 294 -5.06 18.72 -6.05
C ARG A 294 -3.88 19.53 -5.54
N THR A 295 -3.74 20.75 -6.06
CA THR A 295 -2.83 21.75 -5.49
C THR A 295 -3.37 22.31 -4.18
N GLU A 296 -2.52 22.95 -3.39
CA GLU A 296 -2.93 23.66 -2.17
C GLU A 296 -4.05 24.67 -2.44
N HIS A 297 -3.93 25.44 -3.52
CA HIS A 297 -4.94 26.42 -3.92
C HIS A 297 -6.29 25.77 -4.21
N SER A 298 -6.29 24.61 -4.87
CA SER A 298 -7.51 23.84 -5.11
C SER A 298 -8.11 23.30 -3.80
N TRP A 299 -7.28 22.84 -2.87
CA TRP A 299 -7.71 22.39 -1.55
C TRP A 299 -8.33 23.52 -0.73
N ARG A 300 -7.70 24.70 -0.69
CA ARG A 300 -8.22 25.88 0.02
C ARG A 300 -9.59 26.31 -0.51
N ARG A 301 -9.75 26.37 -1.84
CA ARG A 301 -11.05 26.68 -2.47
C ARG A 301 -12.12 25.66 -2.11
N LEU A 302 -11.78 24.36 -2.12
CA LEU A 302 -12.72 23.30 -1.79
C LEU A 302 -13.14 23.33 -0.31
N ALA A 303 -12.19 23.62 0.58
CA ALA A 303 -12.45 23.81 2.00
C ALA A 303 -13.43 24.96 2.23
N GLU A 304 -13.16 26.13 1.65
CA GLU A 304 -14.00 27.32 1.76
C GLU A 304 -15.44 27.04 1.28
N GLN A 305 -15.59 26.41 0.11
CA GLN A 305 -16.90 26.03 -0.44
C GLN A 305 -17.64 25.00 0.42
N SER A 306 -16.93 24.28 1.28
CA SER A 306 -17.47 23.28 2.20
C SER A 306 -17.66 23.82 3.62
N GLY A 307 -17.46 25.13 3.85
CA GLY A 307 -17.58 25.74 5.18
C GLY A 307 -16.48 25.31 6.15
N LEU A 308 -15.29 25.03 5.63
CA LEU A 308 -14.08 24.65 6.35
C LEU A 308 -12.96 25.66 6.03
N GLU A 309 -12.01 25.81 6.94
CA GLU A 309 -10.80 26.61 6.77
C GLU A 309 -9.57 25.73 6.97
N ILE A 310 -8.61 25.77 6.04
CA ILE A 310 -7.31 25.11 6.20
C ILE A 310 -6.44 25.98 7.11
N VAL A 311 -6.27 25.55 8.38
CA VAL A 311 -5.50 26.27 9.39
C VAL A 311 -4.01 25.97 9.30
N ALA A 312 -3.63 24.75 8.88
CA ALA A 312 -2.25 24.34 8.77
C ALA A 312 -2.07 23.20 7.75
N ILE A 313 -0.85 23.06 7.23
CA ILE A 313 -0.43 21.93 6.40
C ILE A 313 0.89 21.40 6.96
N HIS A 314 0.85 20.21 7.55
CA HIS A 314 1.97 19.59 8.24
C HIS A 314 2.69 18.62 7.29
N SER A 315 3.95 18.94 6.96
CA SER A 315 4.82 18.00 6.23
C SER A 315 5.18 16.81 7.11
N MET A 316 5.27 15.62 6.52
CA MET A 316 5.58 14.37 7.22
C MET A 316 6.86 13.75 6.66
N ARG A 317 7.74 13.28 7.55
CA ARG A 317 9.00 12.64 7.17
C ARG A 317 8.71 11.31 6.50
N ASN A 318 9.44 11.01 5.43
CA ASN A 318 9.36 9.73 4.72
C ASN A 318 7.92 9.33 4.29
N ALA A 319 7.04 10.30 4.14
CA ALA A 319 5.67 10.13 3.68
C ALA A 319 5.41 11.09 2.51
N TRP A 320 4.67 10.61 1.51
CA TRP A 320 4.21 11.44 0.41
C TRP A 320 3.08 12.40 0.82
N PRO A 321 2.09 11.99 1.63
CA PRO A 321 1.06 12.93 2.08
C PRO A 321 1.61 13.93 3.11
N CYS A 322 0.92 15.05 3.18
CA CYS A 322 0.93 15.94 4.34
C CYS A 322 -0.42 15.84 5.06
N ALA A 323 -0.46 16.25 6.33
CA ALA A 323 -1.74 16.48 7.01
C ALA A 323 -2.22 17.90 6.71
N ILE A 324 -3.33 18.01 6.02
CA ILE A 324 -4.08 19.25 5.84
C ILE A 324 -5.03 19.33 7.03
N ASP A 325 -4.83 20.28 7.94
CA ASP A 325 -5.67 20.49 9.12
C ASP A 325 -6.78 21.51 8.79
N LEU A 326 -8.03 21.06 8.83
CA LEU A 326 -9.21 21.85 8.47
C LEU A 326 -10.15 22.03 9.65
N TRP A 327 -10.53 23.27 9.92
CA TRP A 327 -11.43 23.61 11.01
C TRP A 327 -12.78 24.08 10.47
N PRO A 328 -13.91 23.73 11.09
CA PRO A 328 -15.21 24.32 10.76
C PRO A 328 -15.18 25.83 10.95
N VAL A 329 -15.56 26.56 9.91
CA VAL A 329 -15.83 27.99 10.06
C VAL A 329 -17.14 28.12 10.85
N GLY A 330 -17.12 28.95 11.91
CA GLY A 330 -18.31 29.21 12.74
C GLY A 330 -19.49 29.68 11.89
N LEU A 331 -20.70 29.30 12.29
CA LEU A 331 -21.94 29.87 11.73
C LEU A 331 -22.11 31.32 12.20
#